data_AF-A0AAV3IM69-F1
#
_entry.id   AF-A0AAV3IM69-F1
#
_cell.length_a   1.000
_cell.length_b   1.000
_cell.length_c   1.000
_cell.angle_alpha   90.00
_cell.angle_beta   90.00
_cell.angle_gamma   90.00
#
_symmetry.space_group_name_H-M   'P 1'
#
loop_
_entity.id
_entity.type
_entity.pdbx_description
1 polymer ?
#
loop_
_entity_poly.entity_id
_entity_poly.type
_entity_poly.pdbx_seq_one_letter_code
_entity_poly.pdbx_strand_id
1 'polypeptide(L)'
;MDKCREEFEKQKYWIGLFRDAVDFDEGLGRYVLNGQRTLYAFHLDSFNEKWAIWQEAWQHQQAKVEELQRRNQMLNDNIKEQGQKLVYQNEVIETQAEKLLGLRNEKAELQKRVDELERKLQIKTRHCEFYEQSRKGHRSLAIHRKKQINSALEQIEKLYSKAEYDYEKDRNPYYDGMLSALDLAEQAIRGELEEQALKGGGQ
;
A
#
# COMPACT_ATOMS: atom_id res chain seq x y z
N MET A 1 -2.21 19.11 74.05
CA MET A 1 -3.28 20.11 73.83
C MET A 1 -3.98 19.71 72.54
N ASP A 2 -5.28 19.43 72.61
CA ASP A 2 -6.06 19.10 71.42
C ASP A 2 -6.25 20.38 70.58
N LYS A 3 -6.00 20.31 69.27
CA LYS A 3 -6.18 21.46 68.35
C LYS A 3 -7.59 22.07 68.44
N CYS A 4 -8.59 21.26 68.75
CA CYS A 4 -9.97 21.70 69.04
C CYS A 4 -10.02 22.72 70.20
N ARG A 5 -9.29 22.44 71.29
CA ARG A 5 -9.20 23.29 72.48
C ARG A 5 -8.44 24.57 72.17
N GLU A 6 -7.29 24.47 71.51
CA GLU A 6 -6.50 25.64 71.12
C GLU A 6 -7.28 26.62 70.23
N GLU A 7 -8.10 26.11 69.31
CA GLU A 7 -8.94 26.94 68.44
C GLU A 7 -10.16 27.52 69.16
N PHE A 8 -10.72 26.81 70.14
CA PHE A 8 -11.78 27.33 71.02
C PHE A 8 -11.27 28.48 71.88
N GLU A 9 -10.10 28.32 72.49
CA GLU A 9 -9.48 29.31 73.40
C GLU A 9 -9.02 30.59 72.68
N LYS A 10 -8.96 30.57 71.34
CA LYS A 10 -8.74 31.76 70.50
C LYS A 10 -10.03 32.53 70.19
N GLN A 11 -11.22 31.94 70.40
CA GLN A 11 -12.49 32.58 70.08
C GLN A 11 -12.83 33.72 71.03
N LYS A 12 -13.56 34.72 70.53
CA LYS A 12 -13.98 35.90 71.32
C LYS A 12 -14.83 35.54 72.56
N TYR A 13 -15.49 34.39 72.57
CA TYR A 13 -16.28 33.88 73.70
C TYR A 13 -15.42 33.43 74.89
N TRP A 14 -14.18 33.02 74.63
CA TRP A 14 -13.17 32.71 75.66
C TRP A 14 -12.77 33.95 76.47
N ILE A 15 -12.83 35.13 75.85
CA ILE A 15 -12.38 36.41 76.43
C ILE A 15 -13.39 36.95 77.48
N GLY A 16 -14.64 36.51 77.46
CA GLY A 16 -15.70 37.00 78.34
C GLY A 16 -15.83 36.29 79.69
N LEU A 17 -15.12 35.18 79.88
CA LEU A 17 -15.01 34.45 81.15
C LEU A 17 -13.55 34.45 81.57
N PHE A 18 -13.32 34.62 82.87
CA PHE A 18 -12.01 34.84 83.45
C PHE A 18 -11.09 33.65 83.13
N ARG A 19 -10.25 33.82 82.10
CA ARG A 19 -9.14 32.93 81.73
C ARG A 19 -8.33 32.49 82.94
N ASP A 20 -8.25 33.37 83.95
CA ASP A 20 -7.49 33.17 85.19
C ASP A 20 -8.30 32.50 86.31
N ALA A 21 -9.54 32.06 86.05
CA ALA A 21 -10.44 31.48 87.05
C ALA A 21 -10.91 30.06 86.75
N VAL A 22 -10.62 29.54 85.55
CA VAL A 22 -10.99 28.19 85.12
C VAL A 22 -9.79 27.44 84.57
N ASP A 23 -9.64 26.19 84.95
CA ASP A 23 -8.66 25.25 84.40
C ASP A 23 -9.41 24.14 83.65
N PHE A 24 -8.81 23.61 82.58
CA PHE A 24 -9.37 22.45 81.89
C PHE A 24 -8.99 21.17 82.64
N ASP A 25 -9.99 20.45 83.14
CA ASP A 25 -9.80 19.14 83.75
C ASP A 25 -9.81 18.08 82.64
N GLU A 26 -8.64 17.52 82.32
CA GLU A 26 -8.49 16.49 81.28
C GLU A 26 -9.19 15.16 81.66
N GLY A 27 -9.38 14.88 82.95
CA GLY A 27 -10.08 13.68 83.43
C GLY A 27 -11.61 13.80 83.31
N LEU A 28 -12.13 15.02 83.41
CA LEU A 28 -13.56 15.31 83.24
C LEU A 28 -13.93 15.81 81.84
N GLY A 29 -12.94 16.18 81.01
CA GLY A 29 -13.14 16.71 79.66
C GLY A 29 -13.85 18.07 79.62
N ARG A 30 -13.80 18.85 80.70
CA ARG A 30 -14.52 20.11 80.87
C ARG A 30 -13.75 21.11 81.74
N TYR A 31 -14.17 22.37 81.71
CA TYR A 31 -13.56 23.42 82.52
C TYR A 31 -14.10 23.39 83.97
N VAL A 32 -13.20 23.57 84.93
CA VAL A 32 -13.46 23.59 86.38
C VAL A 32 -12.86 24.86 87.01
N LEU A 33 -13.37 25.29 88.17
CA LEU A 33 -12.83 26.47 88.86
C LEU A 33 -11.44 26.18 89.46
N ASN A 34 -10.50 27.11 89.27
CA ASN A 34 -9.13 26.99 89.76
C ASN A 34 -8.92 27.48 91.22
N GLY A 35 -10.00 27.50 92.02
CA GLY A 35 -9.98 27.93 93.42
C GLY A 35 -10.32 29.41 93.66
N GLN A 36 -10.54 30.23 92.63
CA GLN A 36 -11.06 31.59 92.78
C GLN A 36 -12.56 31.61 93.15
N ARG A 37 -12.91 32.32 94.23
CA ARG A 37 -14.18 32.18 94.96
C ARG A 37 -15.33 33.07 94.46
N THR A 38 -15.23 33.68 93.28
CA THR A 38 -16.14 34.75 92.81
C THR A 38 -16.97 34.43 91.56
N LEU A 39 -16.80 33.25 90.95
CA LEU A 39 -17.64 32.83 89.81
C LEU A 39 -18.91 32.10 90.29
N TYR A 40 -20.08 32.58 89.89
CA TYR A 40 -21.34 31.86 90.11
C TYR A 40 -21.37 30.59 89.26
N ALA A 41 -21.74 29.45 89.86
CA ALA A 41 -21.82 28.13 89.22
C ALA A 41 -22.55 28.14 87.87
N PHE A 42 -23.62 28.93 87.75
CA PHE A 42 -24.40 29.11 86.52
C PHE A 42 -23.56 29.57 85.30
N HIS A 43 -22.55 30.42 85.51
CA HIS A 43 -21.69 30.89 84.41
C HIS A 43 -20.71 29.82 83.93
N LEU A 44 -20.26 28.95 84.83
CA LEU A 44 -19.39 27.81 84.50
C LEU A 44 -20.17 26.75 83.72
N ASP A 45 -21.40 26.46 84.13
CA ASP A 45 -22.26 25.49 83.43
C ASP A 45 -22.59 25.96 82.01
N SER A 46 -23.00 27.23 81.85
CA SER A 46 -23.26 27.82 80.53
C SER A 46 -22.01 27.85 79.63
N PHE A 47 -20.82 27.98 80.23
CA PHE A 47 -19.57 27.91 79.49
C PHE A 47 -19.23 26.51 79.00
N ASN A 48 -19.37 25.52 79.90
CA ASN A 48 -19.15 24.12 79.57
C ASN A 48 -20.15 23.62 78.51
N GLU A 49 -21.38 24.14 78.50
CA GLU A 49 -22.36 23.86 77.44
C GLU A 49 -21.87 24.37 76.07
N LYS A 50 -21.30 25.59 76.01
CA LYS A 50 -20.72 26.13 74.77
C LYS A 50 -19.48 25.37 74.33
N TRP A 51 -18.64 24.94 75.26
CA TRP A 51 -17.49 24.08 74.99
C TRP A 51 -17.93 22.74 74.39
N ALA A 52 -18.93 22.08 74.98
CA ALA A 52 -19.44 20.80 74.48
C ALA A 52 -19.97 20.93 73.04
N ILE A 53 -20.78 21.96 72.76
CA ILE A 53 -21.30 22.23 71.41
C ILE A 53 -20.16 22.50 70.42
N TRP A 54 -19.14 23.26 70.82
CA TRP A 54 -17.97 23.52 69.99
C TRP A 54 -17.20 22.23 69.69
N GLN A 55 -16.95 21.42 70.70
CA GLN A 55 -16.22 20.17 70.57
C GLN A 55 -16.92 19.23 69.57
N GLU A 56 -18.23 19.05 69.70
CA GLU A 56 -19.02 18.24 68.78
C GLU A 56 -18.99 18.79 67.35
N ALA A 57 -19.21 20.10 67.18
CA ALA A 57 -19.16 20.76 65.88
C ALA A 57 -17.78 20.64 65.22
N TRP A 58 -16.71 20.80 66.00
CA TRP A 58 -15.33 20.66 65.53
C TRP A 58 -15.05 19.22 65.08
N GLN A 59 -15.45 18.21 65.85
CA GLN A 59 -15.29 16.80 65.47
C GLN A 59 -16.03 16.48 64.18
N HIS A 60 -17.26 16.95 64.02
CA HIS A 60 -18.03 16.80 62.78
C HIS A 60 -17.35 17.48 61.59
N GLN A 61 -16.84 18.70 61.75
CA GLN A 61 -16.11 19.40 60.69
C GLN A 61 -14.82 18.68 60.33
N GLN A 62 -14.07 18.20 61.31
CA GLN A 62 -12.84 17.46 61.11
C GLN A 62 -13.08 16.17 60.32
N ALA A 63 -14.12 15.41 60.67
CA ALA A 63 -14.52 14.22 59.93
C ALA A 63 -14.87 14.54 58.46
N LYS A 64 -15.58 15.66 58.22
CA LYS A 64 -15.90 16.11 56.86
C LYS A 64 -14.67 16.54 56.07
N VAL A 65 -13.71 17.22 56.71
CA VAL A 65 -12.43 17.60 56.07
C VAL A 65 -11.65 16.35 55.68
N GLU A 66 -11.57 15.35 56.55
CA GLU A 66 -10.89 14.08 56.27
C GLU A 66 -11.58 13.30 55.14
N GLU A 67 -12.91 13.29 55.11
CA GLU A 67 -13.67 12.70 54.00
C GLU A 67 -13.38 13.42 52.67
N LEU A 68 -13.38 14.76 52.66
CA LEU A 68 -13.08 15.55 51.48
C LEU A 68 -11.63 15.37 51.01
N GLN A 69 -10.68 15.31 51.94
CA GLN A 69 -9.28 15.03 51.64
C GLN A 69 -9.13 13.64 51.00
N ARG A 70 -9.80 12.63 51.55
CA ARG A 70 -9.79 11.27 50.98
C ARG A 70 -10.40 11.25 49.57
N ARG A 71 -11.52 11.93 49.36
CA ARG A 71 -12.15 12.04 48.03
C ARG A 71 -11.25 12.76 47.02
N ASN A 72 -10.65 13.88 47.41
CA ASN A 72 -9.71 14.61 46.55
C ASN A 72 -8.48 13.78 46.21
N GLN A 73 -7.96 13.00 47.16
CA GLN A 73 -6.84 12.09 46.90
C GLN A 73 -7.21 11.04 45.85
N MET A 74 -8.35 10.37 46.01
CA MET A 74 -8.82 9.39 45.02
C MET A 74 -9.06 10.02 43.63
N LEU A 75 -9.64 11.22 43.58
CA LEU A 75 -9.84 11.93 42.32
C LEU A 75 -8.51 12.28 41.65
N ASN A 76 -7.52 12.74 42.41
CA ASN A 76 -6.19 13.04 41.89
C ASN A 76 -5.50 11.78 41.35
N ASP A 77 -5.62 10.64 42.04
CA ASP A 77 -5.02 9.39 41.61
C ASP A 77 -5.71 8.87 40.33
N ASN A 78 -7.04 8.97 40.26
CA ASN A 78 -7.81 8.64 39.05
C ASN A 78 -7.41 9.53 37.86
N ILE A 79 -7.24 10.84 38.08
CA ILE A 79 -6.80 11.78 37.04
C ILE A 79 -5.40 11.42 36.53
N LYS A 80 -4.47 11.07 37.45
CA LYS A 80 -3.12 10.64 37.06
C LYS A 80 -3.15 9.36 36.24
N GLU A 81 -3.92 8.35 36.66
CA GLU A 81 -4.04 7.09 35.93
C GLU A 81 -4.65 7.30 34.54
N GLN A 82 -5.72 8.10 34.44
CA GLN A 82 -6.31 8.46 33.15
C GLN A 82 -5.34 9.24 32.27
N GLY A 83 -4.58 10.18 32.84
CA GLY A 83 -3.53 10.92 32.14
C GLY A 83 -2.46 9.99 31.56
N GLN A 84 -1.99 9.01 32.32
CA GLN A 84 -1.04 8.01 31.83
C GLN A 84 -1.60 7.15 30.70
N LYS A 85 -2.87 6.73 30.80
CA LYS A 85 -3.56 5.99 29.72
C LYS A 85 -3.63 6.81 28.44
N LEU A 86 -3.93 8.10 28.53
CA LEU A 86 -3.98 8.99 27.36
C LEU A 86 -2.62 9.18 26.73
N VAL A 87 -1.55 9.34 27.53
CA VAL A 87 -0.18 9.42 27.01
C VAL A 87 0.19 8.15 26.23
N TYR A 88 -0.06 6.97 26.81
CA TYR A 88 0.19 5.70 26.13
C TYR A 88 -0.61 5.57 24.82
N GLN A 89 -1.88 5.97 24.83
CA GLN A 89 -2.70 5.98 23.61
C GLN A 89 -2.12 6.89 22.52
N ASN A 90 -1.60 8.07 22.90
CA ASN A 90 -0.97 8.99 21.96
C ASN A 90 0.30 8.39 21.34
N GLU A 91 1.16 7.75 22.13
CA GLU A 91 2.37 7.07 21.62
C GLU A 91 2.03 5.97 20.59
N VAL A 92 0.97 5.20 20.86
CA VAL A 92 0.46 4.18 19.95
C VAL A 92 -0.05 4.82 18.65
N ILE A 93 -0.80 5.93 18.75
CA ILE A 93 -1.32 6.66 17.59
C ILE A 93 -0.17 7.23 16.75
N GLU A 94 0.85 7.81 17.37
CA GLU A 94 2.04 8.34 16.68
C GLU A 94 2.76 7.24 15.90
N THR A 95 3.00 6.08 16.54
CA THR A 95 3.61 4.92 15.89
C THR A 95 2.78 4.42 14.70
N GLN A 96 1.45 4.42 14.83
CA GLN A 96 0.55 4.05 13.72
C GLN A 96 0.59 5.07 12.58
N ALA A 97 0.64 6.36 12.90
CA ALA A 97 0.73 7.43 11.91
C ALA A 97 2.03 7.35 11.09
N GLU A 98 3.16 7.04 11.73
CA GLU A 98 4.44 6.82 11.05
C GLU A 98 4.37 5.63 10.06
N LYS A 99 3.77 4.51 10.48
CA LYS A 99 3.57 3.35 9.60
C LYS A 99 2.69 3.69 8.40
N LEU A 100 1.60 4.44 8.61
CA LEU A 100 0.73 4.89 7.53
C LEU A 100 1.46 5.81 6.55
N LEU A 101 2.36 6.67 7.03
CA LEU A 101 3.19 7.53 6.20
C LEU A 101 4.17 6.71 5.35
N GLY A 102 4.79 5.68 5.93
CA GLY A 102 5.63 4.72 5.20
C GLY A 102 4.87 4.01 4.07
N LEU A 103 3.71 3.42 4.38
CA LEU A 103 2.85 2.76 3.40
C LEU A 103 2.38 3.69 2.28
N ARG A 104 2.10 4.96 2.61
CA ARG A 104 1.73 5.97 1.61
C ARG A 104 2.86 6.23 0.62
N ASN A 105 4.10 6.30 1.10
CA ASN A 105 5.27 6.51 0.24
C ASN A 105 5.53 5.30 -0.65
N GLU A 106 5.47 4.08 -0.10
CA GLU A 106 5.60 2.83 -0.88
C GLU A 106 4.53 2.74 -1.97
N LYS A 107 3.27 3.06 -1.63
CA LYS A 107 2.18 3.11 -2.61
C LYS A 107 2.48 4.10 -3.75
N ALA A 108 3.03 5.27 -3.44
CA ALA A 108 3.38 6.26 -4.45
C ALA A 108 4.52 5.80 -5.38
N GLU A 109 5.51 5.08 -4.84
CA GLU A 109 6.59 4.48 -5.64
C GLU A 109 6.07 3.36 -6.54
N LEU A 110 5.24 2.46 -6.00
CA LEU A 110 4.62 1.39 -6.76
C LEU A 110 3.75 1.95 -7.89
N GLN A 111 3.00 3.04 -7.64
CA GLN A 111 2.21 3.69 -8.67
C GLN A 111 3.09 4.19 -9.83
N LYS A 112 4.23 4.85 -9.53
CA LYS A 112 5.17 5.29 -10.57
C LYS A 112 5.69 4.11 -11.42
N ARG A 113 5.97 2.96 -10.78
CA ARG A 113 6.43 1.76 -11.48
C ARG A 113 5.34 1.16 -12.37
N VAL A 114 4.08 1.16 -11.91
CA VAL A 114 2.92 0.73 -12.70
C VAL A 114 2.78 1.62 -13.94
N ASP A 115 2.78 2.94 -13.77
CA ASP A 115 2.64 3.89 -14.88
C ASP A 115 3.77 3.72 -15.93
N GLU A 116 5.00 3.44 -15.47
CA GLU A 116 6.12 3.17 -16.36
C GLU A 116 5.95 1.86 -17.16
N LEU A 117 5.51 0.80 -16.51
CA LEU A 117 5.25 -0.49 -17.14
C LEU A 117 4.11 -0.40 -18.16
N GLU A 118 3.05 0.34 -17.84
CA GLU A 118 1.95 0.58 -18.76
C GLU A 118 2.41 1.28 -20.04
N ARG A 119 3.26 2.32 -19.93
CA ARG A 119 3.85 2.96 -21.12
C ARG A 119 4.69 1.99 -21.95
N LYS A 120 5.57 1.21 -21.30
CA LYS A 120 6.43 0.24 -21.99
C LYS A 120 5.59 -0.81 -22.72
N LEU A 121 4.54 -1.31 -22.06
CA LEU A 121 3.62 -2.27 -22.64
C LEU A 121 2.90 -1.68 -23.86
N GLN A 122 2.38 -0.45 -23.74
CA GLN A 122 1.70 0.23 -24.85
C GLN A 122 2.61 0.40 -26.08
N ILE A 123 3.87 0.80 -25.88
CA ILE A 123 4.85 0.91 -26.96
C ILE A 123 5.10 -0.45 -27.63
N LYS A 124 5.30 -1.49 -26.82
CA LYS A 124 5.55 -2.85 -27.31
C LYS A 124 4.36 -3.40 -28.09
N THR A 125 3.13 -3.17 -27.62
CA THR A 125 1.90 -3.56 -28.32
C THR A 125 1.81 -2.88 -29.68
N ARG A 126 2.04 -1.56 -29.75
CA ARG A 126 2.04 -0.82 -31.02
C ARG A 126 3.11 -1.34 -31.99
N HIS A 127 4.30 -1.65 -31.50
CA HIS A 127 5.36 -2.26 -32.32
C HIS A 127 4.92 -3.63 -32.87
N CYS A 128 4.35 -4.50 -32.04
CA CYS A 128 3.85 -5.81 -32.48
C CYS A 128 2.76 -5.69 -33.55
N GLU A 129 1.78 -4.81 -33.35
CA GLU A 129 0.71 -4.53 -34.32
C GLU A 129 1.29 -4.06 -35.67
N PHE A 130 2.25 -3.13 -35.63
CA PHE A 130 2.94 -2.66 -36.82
C PHE A 130 3.66 -3.80 -37.57
N TYR A 131 4.42 -4.63 -36.85
CA TYR A 131 5.12 -5.77 -37.46
C TYR A 131 4.15 -6.78 -38.08
N GLU A 132 3.05 -7.08 -37.41
CA GLU A 132 2.02 -7.97 -37.95
C GLU A 132 1.37 -7.40 -39.21
N GLN A 133 1.05 -6.11 -39.21
CA GLN A 133 0.43 -5.44 -40.35
C GLN A 133 1.38 -5.39 -41.55
N SER A 134 2.65 -5.06 -41.32
CA SER A 134 3.70 -5.12 -42.34
C SER A 134 3.85 -6.53 -42.92
N ARG A 135 3.90 -7.57 -42.06
CA ARG A 135 3.99 -8.96 -42.51
C ARG A 135 2.79 -9.38 -43.37
N LYS A 136 1.57 -8.98 -42.98
CA LYS A 136 0.35 -9.20 -43.78
C LYS A 136 0.42 -8.48 -45.13
N GLY A 137 0.93 -7.25 -45.15
CA GLY A 137 1.15 -6.48 -46.38
C GLY A 137 2.14 -7.16 -47.33
N HIS A 138 3.32 -7.55 -46.84
CA HIS A 138 4.32 -8.28 -47.63
C HIS A 138 3.79 -9.60 -48.20
N ARG A 139 3.06 -10.39 -47.40
CA ARG A 139 2.41 -11.63 -47.88
C ARG A 139 1.42 -11.35 -49.00
N SER A 140 0.56 -10.36 -48.83
CA SER A 140 -0.45 -10.00 -49.83
C SER A 140 0.19 -9.53 -51.13
N LEU A 141 1.24 -8.70 -51.05
CA LEU A 141 2.00 -8.23 -52.21
C LEU A 141 2.73 -9.39 -52.93
N ALA A 142 3.32 -10.32 -52.18
CA ALA A 142 3.98 -11.50 -52.75
C ALA A 142 2.98 -12.39 -53.51
N ILE A 143 1.80 -12.62 -52.93
CA ILE A 143 0.71 -13.36 -53.60
C ILE A 143 0.29 -12.64 -54.88
N HIS A 144 0.09 -11.32 -54.83
CA HIS A 144 -0.29 -10.53 -55.99
C HIS A 144 0.75 -10.58 -57.11
N ARG A 145 2.04 -10.36 -56.79
CA ARG A 145 3.15 -10.44 -57.74
C ARG A 145 3.25 -11.83 -58.36
N LYS A 146 3.11 -12.90 -57.56
CA LYS A 146 3.11 -14.28 -58.07
C LYS A 146 1.98 -14.50 -59.07
N LYS A 147 0.77 -13.99 -58.78
CA LYS A 147 -0.37 -14.09 -59.70
C LYS A 147 -0.12 -13.34 -61.02
N GLN A 148 0.46 -12.14 -60.97
CA GLN A 148 0.82 -11.38 -62.16
C GLN A 148 1.88 -12.10 -63.00
N ILE A 149 2.93 -12.63 -62.36
CA ILE A 149 3.98 -13.40 -63.04
C ILE A 149 3.39 -14.65 -63.71
N ASN A 150 2.58 -15.42 -62.99
CA ASN A 150 1.94 -16.62 -63.55
C ASN A 150 1.07 -16.27 -64.76
N SER A 151 0.27 -15.20 -64.68
CA SER A 151 -0.53 -14.75 -65.82
C SER A 151 0.30 -14.31 -67.01
N ALA A 152 1.45 -13.67 -66.78
CA ALA A 152 2.37 -13.30 -67.86
C ALA A 152 3.03 -14.53 -68.49
N LEU A 153 3.43 -15.52 -67.67
CA LEU A 153 3.98 -16.79 -68.15
C LEU A 153 2.96 -17.55 -69.02
N GLU A 154 1.69 -17.63 -68.61
CA GLU A 154 0.63 -18.25 -69.41
C GLU A 154 0.43 -17.54 -70.77
N GLN A 155 0.57 -16.21 -70.81
CA GLN A 155 0.49 -15.45 -72.07
C GLN A 155 1.69 -15.72 -72.97
N ILE A 156 2.90 -15.77 -72.40
CA ILE A 156 4.13 -16.10 -73.13
C ILE A 156 4.02 -17.51 -73.71
N GLU A 157 3.56 -18.48 -72.93
CA GLU A 157 3.40 -19.87 -73.37
C GLU A 157 2.42 -19.98 -74.56
N LYS A 158 1.29 -19.25 -74.51
CA LYS A 158 0.36 -19.16 -75.65
C LYS A 158 1.00 -18.56 -76.90
N LEU A 159 1.83 -17.53 -76.75
CA LEU A 159 2.56 -16.92 -77.87
C LEU A 159 3.59 -17.90 -78.45
N TYR A 160 4.32 -18.63 -77.60
CA TYR A 160 5.25 -19.68 -78.04
C TYR A 160 4.53 -20.79 -78.79
N SER A 161 3.45 -21.37 -78.24
CA SER A 161 2.69 -22.42 -78.93
C SER A 161 2.12 -21.93 -80.27
N LYS A 162 1.71 -20.66 -80.36
CA LYS A 162 1.26 -20.07 -81.62
C LYS A 162 2.41 -19.95 -82.62
N ALA A 163 3.56 -19.45 -82.20
CA ALA A 163 4.74 -19.30 -83.05
C ALA A 163 5.25 -20.67 -83.54
N GLU A 164 5.21 -21.69 -82.68
CA GLU A 164 5.57 -23.07 -83.02
C GLU A 164 4.60 -23.66 -84.04
N TYR A 165 3.29 -23.47 -83.85
CA TYR A 165 2.28 -23.87 -84.84
C TYR A 165 2.46 -23.15 -86.19
N ASP A 166 2.68 -21.84 -86.18
CA ASP A 166 2.91 -21.06 -87.40
C ASP A 166 4.19 -21.54 -88.11
N TYR A 167 5.25 -21.85 -87.36
CA TYR A 167 6.48 -22.45 -87.89
C TYR A 167 6.25 -23.83 -88.51
N GLU A 168 5.53 -24.72 -87.84
CA GLU A 168 5.18 -26.06 -88.36
C GLU A 168 4.27 -25.99 -89.59
N LYS A 169 3.38 -25.01 -89.66
CA LYS A 169 2.48 -24.81 -90.80
C LYS A 169 3.22 -24.33 -92.05
N ASP A 170 4.16 -23.40 -91.88
CA ASP A 170 4.99 -22.87 -92.97
C ASP A 170 6.24 -23.74 -93.22
N ARG A 171 6.39 -24.85 -92.48
CA ARG A 171 7.45 -25.85 -92.63
C ARG A 171 7.32 -26.53 -93.99
N ASN A 172 8.35 -26.40 -94.82
CA ASN A 172 8.38 -27.04 -96.13
C ASN A 172 8.87 -28.50 -96.01
N PRO A 173 8.01 -29.52 -96.21
CA PRO A 173 8.37 -30.93 -96.03
C PRO A 173 9.45 -31.43 -97.00
N TYR A 174 9.72 -30.69 -98.09
CA TYR A 174 10.81 -30.98 -99.02
C TYR A 174 12.18 -31.00 -98.30
N TYR A 175 12.43 -30.04 -97.41
CA TYR A 175 13.71 -29.94 -96.69
C TYR A 175 13.83 -30.96 -95.55
N ASP A 176 12.72 -31.36 -94.91
CA ASP A 176 12.73 -32.45 -93.91
C ASP A 176 13.04 -33.81 -94.55
N GLY A 177 12.48 -34.09 -95.73
CA GLY A 177 12.82 -35.29 -96.50
C GLY A 177 14.29 -35.29 -96.93
N MET A 178 14.83 -34.12 -97.29
CA MET A 178 16.23 -33.96 -97.69
C MET A 178 17.20 -34.14 -96.50
N LEU A 179 16.85 -33.62 -95.32
CA LEU A 179 17.60 -33.83 -94.09
C LEU A 179 17.55 -35.29 -93.61
N SER A 180 16.38 -35.92 -93.67
CA SER A 180 16.25 -37.35 -93.34
C SER A 180 17.05 -38.24 -94.31
N ALA A 181 17.08 -37.88 -95.59
CA ALA A 181 17.90 -38.56 -96.58
C ALA A 181 19.41 -38.35 -96.34
N LEU A 182 19.82 -37.16 -95.89
CA LEU A 182 21.20 -36.86 -95.49
C LEU A 182 21.62 -37.64 -94.24
N ASP A 183 20.76 -37.74 -93.21
CA ASP A 183 21.02 -38.54 -92.01
C ASP A 183 21.16 -40.03 -92.35
N LEU A 184 20.29 -40.56 -93.22
CA LEU A 184 20.39 -41.94 -93.72
C LEU A 184 21.68 -42.15 -94.53
N ALA A 185 22.06 -41.18 -95.37
CA ALA A 185 23.31 -41.23 -96.11
C ALA A 185 24.53 -41.16 -95.18
N GLU A 186 24.51 -40.34 -94.13
CA GLU A 186 25.58 -40.29 -93.15
C GLU A 186 25.70 -41.60 -92.36
N GLN A 187 24.58 -42.19 -91.94
CA GLN A 187 24.56 -43.51 -91.28
C GLN A 187 25.07 -44.62 -92.21
N ALA A 188 24.69 -44.61 -93.49
CA ALA A 188 25.18 -45.57 -94.48
C ALA A 188 26.70 -45.43 -94.73
N ILE A 189 27.20 -44.20 -94.88
CA ILE A 189 28.63 -43.92 -95.05
C ILE A 189 29.41 -44.37 -93.79
N ARG A 190 28.88 -44.12 -92.59
CA ARG A 190 29.49 -44.63 -91.35
C ARG A 190 29.53 -46.16 -91.32
N GLY A 191 28.43 -46.82 -91.69
CA GLY A 191 28.38 -48.28 -91.78
C GLY A 191 29.36 -48.86 -92.80
N GLU A 192 29.50 -48.24 -93.97
CA GLU A 192 30.47 -48.66 -95.00
C GLU A 192 31.92 -48.44 -94.56
N LEU A 193 32.21 -47.33 -93.86
CA LEU A 193 33.54 -47.08 -93.27
C LEU A 193 33.86 -48.07 -92.15
N GLU A 194 32.89 -48.44 -91.32
CA GLU A 194 33.05 -49.48 -90.29
C GLU A 194 33.28 -50.87 -90.90
N GLU A 195 32.57 -51.22 -91.98
CA GLU A 195 32.79 -52.46 -92.73
C GLU A 195 34.16 -52.52 -93.41
N GLN A 196 34.65 -51.39 -93.95
CA GLN A 196 35.99 -51.28 -94.53
C GLN A 196 37.09 -51.34 -93.48
N ALA A 197 36.87 -50.78 -92.29
CA ALA A 197 37.79 -50.91 -91.15
C ALA A 197 37.91 -52.38 -90.68
N LEU A 198 36.81 -53.15 -90.74
CA LEU A 198 36.80 -54.58 -90.43
C LEU A 198 37.45 -55.44 -91.52
N LYS A 199 37.36 -55.04 -92.80
CA LYS A 199 38.01 -55.74 -93.95
C LYS A 199 39.47 -55.33 -94.18
N GLY A 200 39.90 -54.15 -93.70
CA GLY A 200 41.26 -53.61 -93.84
C GLY A 200 42.22 -53.95 -92.69
N GLY A 201 41.73 -54.52 -91.59
CA GLY A 201 42.54 -54.94 -90.44
C GLY A 201 43.23 -56.31 -90.58
N GLY A 202 43.44 -56.78 -91.80
CA GLY A 202 44.03 -58.08 -92.12
C GLY A 202 45.25 -57.99 -93.01
N GLN A 203 46.33 -57.35 -92.52
CA GLN A 203 47.71 -57.59 -92.94
C GLN A 203 48.61 -57.60 -91.70
#